data_AF-A0A7V3SZK5-F1
#
_entry.id   AF-A0A7V3SZK5-F1
#
_cell.length_a   1.000
_cell.length_b   1.000
_cell.length_c   1.000
_cell.angle_alpha   90.00
_cell.angle_beta   90.00
_cell.angle_gamma   90.00
#
_symmetry.space_group_name_H-M   'P 1'
#
loop_
_entity.id
_entity.type
_entity.pdbx_description
1 polymer ?
#
loop_
_entity_poly.entity_id
_entity_poly.type
_entity_poly.pdbx_seq_one_letter_code
_entity_poly.pdbx_strand_id
1 'polypeptide(L)' 'MMNPSKLFFKLLYRTLLGGVILFVINLIGGLFDYHIALNVLTAFCVGFLGIPGALLIVILKAFFSV' A
#
# COMPACT_ATOMS: atom_id res chain seq x y z
N MET A 1 3.57 27.77 -15.58
CA MET A 1 4.20 26.48 -15.92
C MET A 1 4.25 25.59 -14.69
N MET A 2 3.69 24.38 -14.75
CA MET A 2 3.95 23.36 -13.73
C MET A 2 5.32 22.75 -14.00
N ASN A 3 6.28 22.98 -13.10
CA ASN A 3 7.61 22.39 -13.24
C ASN A 3 7.50 20.87 -13.00
N PRO A 4 7.95 20.02 -13.94
CA PRO A 4 7.83 18.57 -13.85
C PRO A 4 8.54 17.97 -12.62
N SER A 5 9.51 18.68 -12.06
CA SER A 5 10.23 18.29 -10.84
C SER A 5 9.33 18.19 -9.60
N LYS A 6 8.30 19.02 -9.47
CA LYS A 6 7.40 18.98 -8.31
C LYS A 6 6.44 17.80 -8.33
N LEU A 7 6.13 17.26 -9.52
CA LEU A 7 5.23 16.11 -9.67
C LEU A 7 5.89 14.83 -9.14
N PHE A 8 7.18 14.64 -9.43
CA PHE A 8 7.95 13.48 -8.99
C PHE A 8 8.01 13.38 -7.46
N PHE A 9 8.32 14.49 -6.80
CA PHE A 9 8.32 14.58 -5.33
C PHE A 9 6.92 14.37 -4.73
N LYS A 10 5.87 14.90 -5.38
CA LYS A 10 4.48 14.72 -4.92
C LYS A 10 4.01 13.26 -5.01
N LEU A 11 4.41 12.53 -6.05
CA LEU A 11 4.15 11.09 -6.13
C LEU A 11 4.93 10.32 -5.07
N LEU A 12 6.22 10.64 -4.90
CA LEU A 12 7.08 9.96 -3.92
C LEU A 12 6.52 10.10 -2.50
N TYR A 13 6.05 11.29 -2.14
CA TYR A 13 5.42 11.55 -0.84
C TYR A 13 4.11 10.77 -0.64
N ARG A 14 3.29 10.63 -1.68
CA ARG A 14 2.07 9.82 -1.65
C ARG A 14 2.34 8.34 -1.50
N THR A 15 3.37 7.82 -2.17
CA THR A 15 3.80 6.41 -2.04
C THR A 15 4.39 6.13 -0.67
N LEU A 16 5.18 7.05 -0.11
CA LEU A 16 5.70 6.95 1.26
C LEU A 16 4.57 6.92 2.29
N LEU A 17 3.60 7.83 2.18
CA LEU A 17 2.39 7.82 3.01
C LEU A 17 1.62 6.50 2.89
N GLY A 18 1.46 6.00 1.67
CA GLY A 18 0.85 4.69 1.43
C GLY A 18 1.62 3.54 2.06
N GLY A 19 2.95 3.59 2.05
CA GLY A 19 3.82 2.63 2.72
C GLY A 19 3.69 2.66 4.24
N VAL A 20 3.56 3.86 4.84
CA VAL A 20 3.29 4.03 6.28
C VAL A 20 1.93 3.47 6.66
N ILE A 21 0.89 3.73 5.85
CA ILE A 21 -0.45 3.16 6.06
C ILE A 21 -0.41 1.63 5.96
N LEU A 22 0.29 1.10 4.95
CA LEU A 22 0.44 -0.34 4.76
C LEU A 22 1.20 -0.96 5.93
N PHE A 23 2.22 -0.31 6.47
CA PHE A 23 2.95 -0.74 7.66
C PHE A 23 2.04 -0.88 8.88
N VAL A 24 1.19 0.12 9.14
CA VAL A 24 0.22 0.10 10.26
C VAL A 24 -0.81 -1.00 10.05
N ILE A 25 -1.30 -1.19 8.83
CA ILE A 25 -2.22 -2.27 8.48
C ILE A 25 -1.55 -3.63 8.66
N ASN A 26 -0.26 -3.77 8.31
CA ASN A 26 0.50 -5.01 8.49
C ASN A 26 0.74 -5.34 9.96
N LEU A 27 0.87 -4.33 10.82
CA LEU A 27 0.95 -4.48 12.28
C LEU A 27 -0.36 -5.02 12.86
N ILE A 28 -1.50 -4.47 12.42
CA ILE A 28 -2.82 -4.92 12.88
C ILE A 28 -3.19 -6.27 12.25
N GLY A 29 -2.89 -6.47 10.98
CA GLY A 29 -3.11 -7.72 10.23
C GLY A 29 -2.19 -8.86 10.66
N GLY A 30 -1.01 -8.55 11.18
CA GLY A 30 -0.10 -9.54 11.78
C GLY A 30 -0.69 -10.21 13.02
N LEU A 31 -1.64 -9.59 13.72
CA LEU A 31 -2.40 -10.23 14.81
C LEU A 31 -3.33 -11.34 14.30
N PHE A 32 -3.62 -11.36 12.99
CA PHE A 32 -4.42 -12.36 12.30
C PHE A 32 -3.54 -13.26 11.38
N ASP A 33 -2.23 -13.35 11.64
CA ASP A 33 -1.24 -14.09 10.82
C ASP A 33 -1.15 -13.59 9.36
N TYR A 34 -1.60 -12.35 9.11
CA TYR A 34 -1.71 -11.80 7.76
C TYR A 34 -0.62 -10.78 7.48
N HIS A 35 0.40 -11.21 6.74
CA HIS A 35 1.46 -10.34 6.26
C HIS A 35 1.29 -10.00 4.77
N ILE A 36 1.13 -8.71 4.49
CA ILE A 36 1.18 -8.13 3.14
C ILE A 36 2.62 -7.71 2.84
N ALA A 37 3.12 -8.04 1.65
CA ALA A 37 4.44 -7.57 1.21
C ALA A 37 4.45 -6.03 1.12
N LEU A 38 5.34 -5.39 1.88
CA LEU A 38 5.50 -3.94 1.91
C LEU A 38 6.48 -3.53 0.80
N ASN A 39 5.95 -3.26 -0.38
CA ASN A 39 6.72 -2.94 -1.59
C ASN A 39 6.18 -1.66 -2.22
N VAL A 40 6.96 -1.00 -3.09
CA VAL A 40 6.58 0.30 -3.69
C VAL A 40 5.23 0.20 -4.43
N LEU A 41 4.99 -0.91 -5.13
CA LEU A 41 3.73 -1.19 -5.83
C LEU A 41 2.55 -1.34 -4.86
N THR A 42 2.70 -2.12 -3.78
CA THR A 42 1.61 -2.34 -2.82
C THR A 42 1.37 -1.09 -1.97
N ALA A 43 2.42 -0.37 -1.58
CA ALA A 43 2.36 0.92 -0.91
C ALA A 43 1.67 1.97 -1.77
N PHE A 44 1.92 1.99 -3.08
CA PHE A 44 1.20 2.88 -4.00
C PHE A 44 -0.27 2.50 -4.11
N CYS A 45 -0.61 1.23 -4.29
CA CYS A 45 -2.00 0.78 -4.35
C CYS A 45 -2.75 1.05 -3.04
N VAL A 46 -2.18 0.75 -1.89
CA VAL A 46 -2.80 1.02 -0.58
C VAL A 46 -2.79 2.51 -0.26
N GLY A 47 -1.80 3.28 -0.70
CA GLY A 47 -1.80 4.74 -0.57
C GLY A 47 -2.87 5.42 -1.45
N PHE A 48 -3.21 4.81 -2.58
CA PHE A 48 -4.23 5.33 -3.50
C PHE A 48 -5.64 4.85 -3.15
N LEU A 49 -5.78 3.60 -2.71
CA LEU A 49 -7.07 2.95 -2.43
C LEU A 49 -7.42 2.93 -0.93
N GLY A 50 -6.43 2.96 -0.03
CA GLY A 50 -6.63 2.91 1.42
C GLY A 50 -6.98 1.51 1.93
N ILE A 51 -7.93 1.46 2.88
CA ILE A 51 -8.49 0.23 3.47
C ILE A 51 -8.98 -0.78 2.41
N PRO A 52 -9.73 -0.41 1.35
CA PRO A 52 -10.15 -1.37 0.34
C PRO A 52 -8.96 -1.94 -0.46
N GLY A 53 -7.83 -1.23 -0.57
CA GLY A 53 -6.60 -1.75 -1.20
C GLY A 53 -5.94 -2.86 -0.38
N ALA A 54 -5.95 -2.73 0.94
CA ALA A 54 -5.50 -3.81 1.82
C ALA A 54 -6.41 -5.04 1.72
N LEU A 55 -7.74 -4.83 1.74
CA LEU A 55 -8.73 -5.88 1.55
C LEU A 55 -8.58 -6.59 0.20
N LEU A 56 -8.28 -5.86 -0.87
CA LEU A 56 -8.05 -6.45 -2.19
C LEU A 56 -6.86 -7.41 -2.17
N ILE A 57 -5.75 -7.04 -1.54
CA ILE A 57 -4.56 -7.89 -1.44
C ILE A 57 -4.83 -9.10 -0.53
N VAL A 58 -5.61 -8.91 0.53
CA VAL A 58 -6.08 -10.01 1.39
C VAL A 58 -6.88 -11.03 0.58
N ILE A 59 -7.92 -10.57 -0.12
CA ILE A 59 -8.76 -11.44 -0.95
C ILE A 59 -7.94 -12.11 -2.05
N LEU A 60 -7.02 -11.38 -2.71
CA LEU A 60 -6.17 -11.91 -3.77
C LEU A 60 -5.25 -13.03 -3.27
N LYS A 61 -4.62 -12.83 -2.10
CA LYS A 61 -3.73 -13.85 -1.49
C LYS A 61 -4.52 -15.06 -0.96
N ALA A 62 -5.74 -14.84 -0.47
CA ALA A 62 -6.65 -15.93 -0.10
C ALA A 62 -7.13 -16.74 -1.33
N PHE A 63 -7.38 -16.08 -2.46
CA PHE A 63 -7.79 -16.74 -3.71
C PHE A 63 -6.65 -17.45 -4.45
N PHE A 64 -5.44 -16.91 -4.38
CA PHE A 64 -4.27 -17.43 -5.10
C PHE A 64 -3.48 -18.47 -4.31
N SER A 65 -3.77 -18.65 -3.02
CA SER A 65 -3.21 -19.73 -2.20
C SER A 65 -3.97 -21.05 -2.46
N VAL A 66 -3.75 -21.62 -3.65
CA VAL A 66 -3.89 -23.07 -3.94
C VAL A 66 -2.51 -23.71 -3.85
#